data_AF-A0A1J5D774-F1
#
_entry.id   AF-A0A1J5D774-F1
#
_cell.length_a   1.000
_cell.length_b   1.000
_cell.length_c   1.000
_cell.angle_alpha   90.00
_cell.angle_beta   90.00
_cell.angle_gamma   90.00
#
_symmetry.space_group_name_H-M   'P 1'
#
loop_
_entity.id
_entity.type
_entity.pdbx_description
1 polymer ?
#
loop_
_entity_poly.entity_id
_entity_poly.type
_entity_poly.pdbx_seq_one_letter_code
_entity_poly.pdbx_strand_id
1 'polypeptide(L)' 'MRGIGWAILYRDNITGNLVNQWINEHETGHLAGCISLLVLDVFEHAFMIDYGLKRGDYIGAFF' A
#
# COMPACT_ATOMS: atom_id res chain seq x y z
N MET A 1 10.28 -3.23 3.43
CA MET A 1 9.67 -4.20 2.47
C MET A 1 10.55 -4.27 1.24
N ARG A 2 10.65 -5.43 0.60
CA ARG A 2 11.37 -5.61 -0.66
C ARG A 2 10.34 -5.90 -1.75
N GLY A 3 10.54 -5.35 -2.95
CA GLY A 3 9.64 -5.54 -4.09
C GLY A 3 8.79 -4.32 -4.44
N ILE A 4 7.90 -4.54 -5.41
CA ILE A 4 6.86 -3.63 -5.90
C ILE A 4 5.50 -4.11 -5.40
N GLY A 5 4.56 -3.19 -5.24
CA GLY A 5 3.28 -3.53 -4.65
C GLY A 5 2.61 -2.35 -3.98
N TRP A 6 1.69 -2.67 -3.07
CA TRP A 6 0.84 -1.70 -2.39
C TRP A 6 0.95 -1.87 -0.89
N ALA A 7 0.85 -0.76 -0.15
CA ALA A 7 0.50 -0.77 1.26
C ALA A 7 -0.96 -0.39 1.41
N ILE A 8 -1.78 -1.26 1.99
CA ILE A 8 -3.22 -1.05 2.15
C ILE A 8 -3.61 -1.14 3.63
N LEU A 9 -4.36 -0.13 4.10
CA LEU A 9 -5.07 -0.22 5.36
C LEU A 9 -6.43 -0.88 5.12
N TYR A 10 -6.64 -2.01 5.78
CA TYR A 10 -7.90 -2.74 5.80
C TYR A 10 -8.67 -2.51 7.09
N ARG A 11 -9.99 -2.58 7.00
CA ARG A 11 -10.89 -2.80 8.12
C ARG A 11 -11.51 -4.19 8.04
N ASP A 12 -11.34 -4.98 9.10
CA ASP A 12 -12.05 -6.24 9.25
C ASP A 12 -13.55 -5.96 9.48
N ASN A 13 -14.40 -6.59 8.66
CA ASN A 13 -15.85 -6.41 8.72
C ASN A 13 -16.51 -7.08 9.93
N ILE A 14 -15.85 -8.05 10.56
CA ILE A 14 -16.37 -8.76 11.73
C ILE A 14 -16.00 -8.01 13.00
N THR A 15 -14.71 -7.67 13.17
CA THR A 15 -14.20 -7.08 14.42
C THR A 15 -14.14 -5.55 14.39
N GLY A 16 -14.15 -4.94 13.21
CA GLY A 16 -13.91 -3.50 13.04
C GLY A 16 -12.44 -3.09 13.19
N ASN A 17 -11.53 -4.04 13.42
CA ASN A 17 -10.10 -3.76 13.60
C ASN A 17 -9.46 -3.23 12.31
N LEU A 18 -8.44 -2.39 12.49
CA LEU A 18 -7.64 -1.82 11.41
C LEU A 18 -6.30 -2.54 11.29
N VAL A 19 -5.93 -2.94 10.07
CA VAL A 19 -4.69 -3.68 9.80
C VAL A 19 -4.03 -3.13 8.53
N ASN A 20 -2.73 -2.83 8.61
CA ASN A 20 -1.92 -2.53 7.44
C ASN A 20 -1.38 -3.83 6.84
N GLN A 21 -1.61 -4.04 5.55
CA GLN A 21 -1.17 -5.23 4.81
C GLN A 21 -0.41 -4.82 3.55
N TRP A 22 0.68 -5.51 3.28
CA TRP A 22 1.41 -5.40 2.02
C TRP A 22 0.79 -6.33 0.97
N ILE A 23 0.56 -5.81 -0.23
CA ILE A 23 0.11 -6.56 -1.40
C ILE A 23 1.25 -6.63 -2.39
N ASN A 24 1.73 -7.83 -2.71
CA ASN A 24 2.70 -8.04 -3.77
C ASN A 24 2.01 -7.94 -5.12
N GLU A 25 2.65 -7.22 -6.06
CA GLU A 25 2.11 -6.92 -7.38
C GLU A 25 0.70 -6.30 -7.27
N HIS A 26 -0.35 -6.93 -7.80
CA HIS A 26 -1.70 -6.39 -7.75
C HIS A 26 -2.70 -7.23 -6.95
N GLU A 27 -2.33 -8.46 -6.57
CA GLU A 27 -3.30 -9.49 -6.18
C GLU A 27 -2.84 -10.37 -5.02
N THR A 28 -1.55 -10.43 -4.73
CA THR A 28 -1.02 -11.38 -3.75
C THR A 28 -0.96 -10.76 -2.35
N GLY A 29 -1.73 -11.31 -1.42
CA GLY A 29 -1.72 -10.89 0.00
C GLY A 29 -2.95 -10.12 0.47
N HIS A 30 -4.00 -10.04 -0.36
CA HIS A 30 -5.27 -9.41 0.04
C HIS A 30 -5.95 -10.16 1.19
N LEU A 31 -6.50 -9.40 2.13
CA LEU A 31 -7.34 -9.93 3.21
C LEU A 31 -8.78 -10.04 2.71
N ALA A 32 -9.15 -11.21 2.20
CA ALA A 32 -10.49 -11.45 1.66
C ALA A 32 -11.57 -11.13 2.70
N GLY A 33 -12.61 -10.41 2.27
CA GLY A 33 -13.72 -10.02 3.14
C GLY A 33 -13.46 -8.80 4.02
N CYS A 34 -12.26 -8.22 4.01
CA CYS A 34 -11.98 -6.91 4.62
C CYS A 34 -12.26 -5.77 3.64
N ILE A 35 -12.54 -4.57 4.16
CA ILE A 35 -12.72 -3.35 3.35
C ILE A 35 -11.40 -2.59 3.29
N SER A 36 -10.91 -2.27 2.09
CA SER A 36 -9.79 -1.35 1.89
C SER A 36 -10.21 0.08 2.21
N LEU A 37 -9.48 0.78 3.09
CA LEU A 37 -9.77 2.15 3.51
C LEU A 37 -8.77 3.17 2.97
N LEU A 38 -7.48 2.81 2.92
CA LEU A 38 -6.41 3.66 2.39
C LEU A 38 -5.44 2.80 1.59
N VAL A 39 -5.02 3.28 0.43
CA VAL A 39 -4.15 2.55 -0.50
C VAL A 39 -2.99 3.45 -0.88
N LEU A 40 -1.77 2.93 -0.77
CA LEU A 40 -0.55 3.58 -1.25
C LEU A 40 0.11 2.68 -2.30
N ASP A 41 0.25 3.20 -3.51
CA ASP A 41 1.00 2.58 -4.60
C ASP A 41 2.50 2.76 -4.35
N VAL A 42 3.27 1.66 -4.38
CA VAL A 42 4.73 1.64 -4.18
C VAL A 42 5.45 1.03 -5.40
N PHE A 43 4.77 0.94 -6.55
CA PHE A 43 5.44 0.72 -7.83
C PHE A 43 6.26 1.95 -8.21
N GLU A 44 7.40 1.73 -8.89
CA GLU A 44 8.29 2.82 -9.29
C GLU A 44 7.56 3.83 -10.20
N HIS A 45 6.64 3.38 -11.06
CA HIS A 45 5.87 4.29 -11.90
C HIS A 45 4.99 5.28 -11.13
N ALA A 46 4.70 5.03 -9.86
CA ALA A 46 3.89 5.93 -9.04
C ALA A 46 4.67 7.17 -8.59
N PHE A 47 6.01 7.11 -8.59
CA PHE A 47 6.83 8.18 -8.00
C PHE A 47 8.09 8.54 -8.78
N MET A 48 8.52 7.73 -9.76
CA MET A 48 9.83 7.91 -10.41
C MET A 48 9.95 9.25 -11.15
N ILE A 49 8.85 9.79 -11.67
CA ILE A 49 8.85 11.07 -12.40
C ILE A 49 9.25 12.23 -11.47
N ASP A 50 8.66 12.30 -10.28
CA ASP A 50 8.83 13.44 -9.38
C ASP A 50 9.96 13.22 -8.35
N TYR A 51 10.18 11.98 -7.93
CA TYR A 51 11.07 11.64 -6.83
C TYR A 51 12.28 10.79 -7.27
N GLY A 52 12.32 10.30 -8.51
CA GLY A 52 13.36 9.36 -8.96
C GLY A 52 13.45 8.15 -8.02
N LEU A 53 14.67 7.82 -7.57
CA LEU A 53 14.90 6.71 -6.62
C LEU A 53 14.52 7.04 -5.17
N LYS A 54 14.05 8.26 -4.87
CA LYS A 54 13.74 8.72 -3.51
C LYS A 54 12.35 8.29 -3.06
N ARG A 55 12.13 6.97 -2.98
CA ARG A 55 10.86 6.39 -2.49
C ARG A 55 10.45 6.93 -1.11
N GLY A 56 11.41 7.18 -0.22
CA GLY A 56 11.14 7.72 1.11
C GLY A 56 10.48 9.10 1.08
N ASP A 57 10.92 9.99 0.19
CA ASP A 57 10.38 11.34 0.04
C ASP A 57 8.95 11.29 -0.51
N TYR A 58 8.70 10.40 -1.49
CA TYR A 58 7.35 10.14 -2.00
C TYR A 58 6.39 9.64 -0.91
N ILE A 59 6.82 8.65 -0.11
CA ILE A 59 6.02 8.15 1.02
C ILE A 59 5.79 9.27 2.05
N GLY A 60 6.81 10.10 2.32
CA GLY A 60 6.68 11.24 3.22
C GLY A 60 5.69 12.30 2.74
N ALA A 61 5.60 12.52 1.42
CA ALA A 61 4.65 13.47 0.82
C ALA A 61 3.21 12.96 0.76
N PHE A 62 2.99 11.65 0.94
CA PHE A 62 1.65 11.05 0.97
C PHE A 62 0.90 11.31 2.29
N PHE A 63 1.62 11.62 3.38
CA PHE A 63 1.07 11.86 4.72
C PHE A 63 1.11 13.34 5.11
#